data_AF-E7RM52-F1
#
_entry.id   AF-E7RM52-F1
#
_cell.length_a   1.000
_cell.length_b   1.000
_cell.length_c   1.000
_cell.angle_alpha   90.00
_cell.angle_beta   90.00
_cell.angle_gamma   90.00
#
_symmetry.space_group_name_H-M   'P 1'
#
loop_
_entity.id
_entity.type
_entity.pdbx_description
1 polymer ?
#
loop_
_entity_poly.entity_id
_entity_poly.type
_entity_poly.pdbx_seq_one_letter_code
_entity_poly.pdbx_strand_id
1 'polypeptide(L)'
;MITDTALHDLFFGEQVYVLGIPKPLAPPPDTRRRGLSRRSPSKQNKETNMTKSEYNKGGRPTKGAAEKKKYRITVKLTTEDYYTLKGKAKNTGISMSEFARKVLEKGNVIERLTIEQADFIRKLCGMTNNLNQLAYRANAEGFHAVGPFHKTIIGKIDEILNLIRR
;
A
#
# COMPACT_ATOMS: atom_id res chain seq x y z
N MET A 1 -8.24 -1.41 48.37
CA MET A 1 -9.63 -1.46 47.86
C MET A 1 -9.88 -0.21 47.04
N ILE A 2 -10.75 -0.36 46.04
CA ILE A 2 -11.26 0.66 45.08
C ILE A 2 -10.30 0.97 43.93
N THR A 3 -10.64 0.88 42.64
CA THR A 3 -11.68 0.18 41.84
C THR A 3 -11.28 0.34 40.37
N ASP A 4 -11.98 -0.37 39.48
CA ASP A 4 -12.26 -0.02 38.08
C ASP A 4 -11.17 -0.23 37.04
N THR A 5 -11.42 -0.69 35.81
CA THR A 5 -12.46 -1.48 35.11
C THR A 5 -11.96 -1.49 33.66
N ALA A 6 -12.25 -2.56 32.92
CA ALA A 6 -12.39 -2.56 31.47
C ALA A 6 -11.25 -1.96 30.60
N LEU A 7 -10.36 -2.84 30.14
CA LEU A 7 -9.88 -2.78 28.75
C LEU A 7 -10.30 -4.12 28.11
N HIS A 8 -11.55 -4.20 27.67
CA HIS A 8 -11.91 -4.08 26.26
C HIS A 8 -11.22 -5.12 25.39
N ASP A 9 -12.01 -6.13 25.06
CA ASP A 9 -12.04 -6.83 23.78
C ASP A 9 -11.42 -6.00 22.65
N LEU A 10 -10.18 -6.31 22.27
CA LEU A 10 -9.58 -5.82 21.03
C LEU A 10 -8.95 -7.00 20.29
N PHE A 11 -9.72 -7.50 19.32
CA PHE A 11 -9.26 -8.21 18.12
C PHE A 11 -8.54 -9.56 18.30
N PHE A 12 -9.27 -10.59 18.74
CA PHE A 12 -9.08 -11.93 18.17
C PHE A 12 -9.98 -12.07 16.92
N GLY A 13 -9.61 -11.38 15.86
CA GLY A 13 -10.11 -11.69 14.52
C GLY A 13 -9.26 -12.82 13.94
N GLU A 14 -9.88 -13.95 13.59
CA GLU A 14 -9.26 -15.03 12.84
C GLU A 14 -8.39 -14.49 11.70
N GLN A 15 -7.08 -14.68 11.77
CA GLN A 15 -6.21 -14.50 10.62
C GLN A 15 -6.28 -15.75 9.75
N VAL A 16 -7.16 -15.73 8.74
CA VAL A 16 -7.17 -16.74 7.68
C VAL A 16 -6.07 -16.41 6.69
N TYR A 17 -4.95 -17.15 6.77
CA TYR A 17 -3.88 -17.07 5.78
C TYR A 17 -4.31 -17.79 4.49
N VAL A 18 -4.53 -17.03 3.41
CA VAL A 18 -4.67 -17.62 2.07
C VAL A 18 -3.27 -17.85 1.51
N LEU A 19 -2.76 -19.07 1.66
CA LEU A 19 -1.61 -19.57 0.90
C LEU A 19 -2.04 -19.75 -0.55
N GLY A 20 -1.56 -18.88 -1.43
CA GLY A 20 -1.78 -19.01 -2.86
C GLY A 20 -0.94 -18.01 -3.63
N ILE A 21 -0.18 -18.50 -4.60
CA ILE A 21 0.39 -17.69 -5.67
C ILE A 21 -0.77 -16.86 -6.27
N PRO A 22 -0.67 -15.52 -6.38
CA PRO A 22 -1.74 -14.74 -6.97
C PRO A 22 -1.99 -15.26 -8.39
N LYS A 23 -3.23 -15.69 -8.67
CA LYS A 23 -3.63 -16.06 -10.03
C LYS A 23 -3.27 -14.90 -10.96
N PRO A 24 -2.59 -15.15 -12.09
CA PRO A 24 -2.29 -14.10 -13.04
C PRO A 24 -3.59 -13.39 -13.42
N LEU A 25 -3.54 -12.05 -13.48
CA LEU A 25 -4.66 -11.23 -13.90
C LEU A 25 -5.19 -11.80 -15.22
N ALA A 26 -6.46 -12.19 -15.24
CA ALA A 26 -7.09 -12.72 -16.44
C ALA A 26 -6.91 -11.69 -17.57
N PRO A 27 -6.49 -12.12 -18.78
CA PRO A 27 -6.51 -11.23 -19.92
C PRO A 27 -7.94 -10.66 -20.06
N PRO A 28 -8.06 -9.38 -20.46
CA PRO A 28 -9.37 -8.76 -20.63
C PRO A 28 -10.23 -9.63 -21.55
N PRO A 29 -11.54 -9.80 -21.23
CA PRO A 29 -12.40 -10.66 -22.01
C PRO A 29 -12.38 -10.23 -23.47
N ASP A 30 -12.13 -11.22 -24.33
CA ASP A 30 -12.09 -11.07 -25.77
C ASP A 30 -13.40 -10.39 -26.21
N THR A 31 -13.30 -9.21 -26.79
CA THR A 31 -14.47 -8.46 -27.24
C THR A 31 -15.13 -9.26 -28.36
N ARG A 32 -16.16 -10.04 -28.02
CA ARG A 32 -17.07 -10.63 -29.00
C ARG A 32 -17.55 -9.51 -29.92
N ARG A 33 -17.08 -9.54 -31.17
CA ARG A 33 -17.53 -8.66 -32.25
C ARG A 33 -19.06 -8.69 -32.30
N ARG A 34 -19.69 -7.58 -31.94
CA ARG A 34 -21.07 -7.29 -32.30
C ARG A 34 -21.07 -6.04 -33.17
N GLY A 35 -21.54 -6.21 -34.40
CA GLY A 35 -21.99 -5.15 -35.30
C GLY A 35 -20.88 -4.36 -35.98
N LEU A 36 -20.61 -4.70 -37.25
CA LEU A 36 -19.98 -3.80 -38.20
C LEU A 36 -20.87 -2.56 -38.39
N SER A 37 -20.50 -1.47 -37.75
CA SER A 37 -20.91 -0.11 -38.13
C SER A 37 -19.68 0.60 -38.68
N ARG A 38 -19.88 1.30 -39.80
CA ARG A 38 -18.88 1.75 -40.79
C ARG A 38 -17.58 2.30 -40.17
N ARG A 39 -16.48 1.64 -40.53
CA ARG A 39 -15.10 1.98 -40.18
C ARG A 39 -14.61 3.13 -41.07
N SER A 40 -14.35 4.30 -40.50
CA SER A 40 -13.39 5.25 -41.08
C SER A 40 -11.98 4.83 -40.62
N PRO A 41 -10.97 4.76 -41.49
CA PRO A 41 -9.65 4.28 -41.10
C PRO A 41 -8.91 5.38 -40.33
N SER A 42 -8.91 5.32 -39.00
CA SER A 42 -7.97 6.10 -38.18
C SER A 42 -6.59 5.44 -38.27
N LYS A 43 -5.64 6.21 -38.78
CA LYS A 43 -4.24 5.87 -39.06
C LYS A 43 -3.58 5.09 -37.91
N GLN A 44 -2.90 4.01 -38.28
CA GLN A 44 -2.00 3.24 -37.41
C GLN A 44 -0.93 4.18 -36.83
N ASN A 45 -0.61 4.00 -35.55
CA ASN A 45 0.47 4.69 -34.85
C ASN A 45 1.78 4.47 -35.60
N LYS A 46 2.31 5.52 -36.22
CA LYS A 46 3.71 5.59 -36.58
C LYS A 46 4.46 6.09 -35.35
N GLU A 47 5.30 5.23 -34.83
CA GLU A 47 6.31 5.55 -33.84
C GLU A 47 7.34 6.46 -34.52
N THR A 48 7.20 7.77 -34.35
CA THR A 48 8.20 8.74 -34.76
C THR A 48 8.58 9.56 -33.54
N ASN A 49 9.68 9.15 -32.92
CA ASN A 49 10.57 10.05 -32.18
C ASN A 49 10.90 11.23 -33.11
N MET A 50 10.36 12.42 -32.87
CA MET A 50 10.95 13.69 -33.31
C MET A 50 10.35 14.84 -32.51
N THR A 51 11.22 15.52 -31.77
CA THR A 51 11.06 16.88 -31.28
C THR A 51 10.69 17.82 -32.42
N LYS A 52 9.43 18.24 -32.50
CA LYS A 52 9.06 19.39 -33.34
C LYS A 52 7.87 20.13 -32.75
N SER A 53 8.17 21.26 -32.11
CA SER A 53 7.20 22.29 -31.77
C SER A 53 6.72 22.96 -33.05
N GLU A 54 5.75 22.37 -33.74
CA GLU A 54 4.96 23.10 -34.73
C GLU A 54 3.80 23.78 -34.00
N TYR A 55 4.07 24.99 -33.53
CA TYR A 55 3.07 25.91 -33.03
C TYR A 55 2.13 26.30 -34.18
N ASN A 56 0.93 25.72 -34.19
CA ASN A 56 -0.16 26.19 -35.05
C ASN A 56 -0.56 27.61 -34.60
N LYS A 57 -0.34 28.60 -35.47
CA LYS A 57 -0.61 30.03 -35.21
C LYS A 57 -2.13 30.25 -35.03
N GLY A 58 -2.58 30.41 -33.78
CA GLY A 58 -3.91 30.95 -33.46
C GLY A 58 -4.82 30.09 -32.57
N GLY A 59 -4.38 28.91 -32.10
CA GLY A 59 -5.16 28.05 -31.20
C GLY A 59 -4.71 28.08 -29.74
N ARG A 60 -5.57 27.60 -28.82
CA ARG A 60 -5.16 27.31 -27.42
C ARG A 60 -3.98 26.33 -27.46
N PRO A 61 -2.86 26.63 -26.79
CA PRO A 61 -1.71 25.74 -26.75
C PRO A 61 -2.10 24.30 -26.36
N THR A 62 -1.59 23.33 -27.12
CA THR A 62 -1.81 21.91 -26.81
C THR A 62 -1.08 21.56 -25.52
N LYS A 63 -1.79 20.95 -24.56
CA LYS A 63 -1.17 20.45 -23.33
C LYS A 63 -0.07 19.45 -23.66
N GLY A 64 1.07 19.56 -22.99
CA GLY A 64 2.19 18.64 -23.14
C GLY A 64 1.79 17.19 -22.80
N ALA A 65 2.52 16.22 -23.35
CA ALA A 65 2.24 14.80 -23.12
C ALA A 65 2.26 14.43 -21.62
N ALA A 66 3.11 15.09 -20.82
CA ALA A 66 3.22 14.88 -19.37
C ALA A 66 2.03 15.46 -18.57
N GLU A 67 1.42 16.55 -19.03
CA GLU A 67 0.26 17.17 -18.36
C GLU A 67 -1.07 16.49 -18.73
N LYS A 68 -1.08 15.76 -19.85
CA LYS A 68 -2.27 15.11 -20.37
C LYS A 68 -2.51 13.78 -19.66
N LYS A 69 -3.55 13.72 -18.83
CA LYS A 69 -4.08 12.47 -18.23
C LYS A 69 -4.66 11.57 -19.33
N LYS A 70 -3.82 10.70 -19.91
CA LYS A 70 -4.15 9.85 -21.07
C LYS A 70 -4.91 8.57 -20.70
N TYR A 71 -4.55 7.94 -19.60
CA TYR A 71 -5.10 6.65 -19.19
C TYR A 71 -6.38 6.81 -18.38
N ARG A 72 -7.33 5.89 -18.59
CA ARG A 72 -8.61 5.86 -17.88
C ARG A 72 -8.75 4.52 -17.15
N ILE A 73 -9.09 4.59 -15.87
CA ILE A 73 -9.48 3.44 -15.04
C ILE A 73 -10.97 3.58 -14.76
N THR A 74 -11.75 2.54 -15.06
CA THR A 74 -13.18 2.47 -14.73
C THR A 74 -13.34 1.55 -13.52
N VAL A 75 -13.91 2.07 -12.44
CA VAL A 75 -14.18 1.31 -11.21
C VAL A 75 -15.69 1.12 -11.09
N LYS A 76 -16.12 -0.12 -10.81
CA LYS A 76 -17.50 -0.41 -10.41
C LYS A 76 -17.59 -0.32 -8.90
N LEU A 77 -18.55 0.46 -8.40
CA LEU A 77 -18.75 0.70 -6.98
C LEU A 77 -20.08 0.12 -6.53
N THR A 78 -20.17 -0.24 -5.26
CA THR A 78 -21.47 -0.49 -4.63
C THR A 78 -22.23 0.83 -4.47
N THR A 79 -23.55 0.74 -4.21
CA THR A 79 -24.38 1.93 -3.99
C THR A 79 -23.86 2.77 -2.81
N GLU A 80 -23.46 2.11 -1.73
CA GLU A 80 -22.92 2.76 -0.52
C GLU A 80 -21.60 3.49 -0.80
N ASP A 81 -20.66 2.82 -1.46
CA ASP A 81 -19.36 3.40 -1.81
C ASP A 81 -19.53 4.63 -2.71
N TYR A 82 -20.46 4.56 -3.67
CA TYR A 82 -20.74 5.65 -4.59
C TYR A 82 -21.25 6.90 -3.86
N TYR A 83 -22.23 6.76 -2.96
CA TYR A 83 -22.76 7.90 -2.22
C TYR A 83 -21.75 8.46 -1.22
N THR A 84 -20.94 7.60 -0.60
CA THR A 84 -19.84 8.00 0.26
C THR A 84 -18.82 8.85 -0.49
N LEU A 85 -18.38 8.36 -1.67
CA LEU A 85 -17.46 9.09 -2.54
C LEU A 85 -18.04 10.44 -2.99
N LYS A 86 -19.31 10.43 -3.41
CA LYS A 86 -20.02 11.64 -3.86
C LYS A 86 -20.17 12.67 -2.75
N GLY A 87 -20.49 12.23 -1.53
CA GLY A 87 -20.58 13.10 -0.35
C GLY A 87 -19.22 13.73 -0.02
N LYS A 88 -18.16 12.92 0.05
CA LYS A 88 -16.79 13.39 0.32
C LYS A 88 -16.30 14.38 -0.75
N ALA A 89 -16.57 14.11 -2.02
CA ALA A 89 -16.25 15.01 -3.13
C ALA A 89 -16.99 16.35 -3.02
N LYS A 90 -18.30 16.32 -2.70
CA LYS A 90 -19.08 17.55 -2.47
C LYS A 90 -18.56 18.36 -1.29
N ASN A 91 -18.27 17.72 -0.16
CA ASN A 91 -17.79 18.39 1.04
C ASN A 91 -16.43 19.08 0.81
N THR A 92 -15.59 18.49 -0.05
CA THR A 92 -14.29 19.05 -0.40
C THR A 92 -14.35 20.06 -1.56
N GLY A 93 -15.52 20.24 -2.19
CA GLY A 93 -15.70 21.14 -3.34
C GLY A 93 -14.98 20.68 -4.62
N ILE A 94 -14.60 19.40 -4.70
CA ILE A 94 -13.77 18.85 -5.77
C ILE A 94 -14.56 17.80 -6.57
N SER A 95 -14.22 17.62 -7.86
CA SER A 95 -14.85 16.57 -8.66
C SER A 95 -14.48 15.16 -8.16
N MET A 96 -15.38 14.18 -8.32
CA MET A 96 -15.14 12.79 -7.87
C MET A 96 -13.84 12.20 -8.45
N SER A 97 -13.53 12.50 -9.71
CA SER A 97 -12.30 12.04 -10.37
C SER A 97 -11.04 12.69 -9.82
N GLU A 98 -11.12 13.92 -9.32
CA GLU A 98 -10.01 14.59 -8.65
C GLU A 98 -9.82 14.11 -7.23
N PHE A 99 -10.94 13.89 -6.53
CA PHE A 99 -10.92 13.28 -5.21
C PHE A 99 -10.23 11.90 -5.27
N ALA A 100 -10.65 11.03 -6.19
CA ALA A 100 -10.02 9.72 -6.39
C ALA A 100 -8.52 9.83 -6.70
N ARG A 101 -8.10 10.81 -7.51
CA ARG A 101 -6.68 11.05 -7.80
C ARG A 101 -5.89 11.48 -6.56
N LYS A 102 -6.43 12.38 -5.74
CA LYS A 102 -5.79 12.80 -4.48
C LYS A 102 -5.71 11.66 -3.47
N VAL A 103 -6.74 10.81 -3.42
CA VAL A 103 -6.74 9.60 -2.58
C VAL A 103 -5.70 8.60 -3.07
N LEU A 104 -5.51 8.43 -4.38
CA LEU A 104 -4.45 7.56 -4.90
C LEU A 104 -3.05 8.11 -4.64
N GLU A 105 -2.87 9.43 -4.70
CA GLU A 105 -1.59 10.08 -4.41
C GLU A 105 -1.19 9.98 -2.94
N LYS A 106 -2.16 10.05 -2.02
CA LYS A 106 -1.94 9.99 -0.56
C LYS A 106 -2.24 8.64 0.06
N GLY A 107 -2.83 7.74 -0.70
CA GLY A 107 -3.33 6.46 -0.22
C GLY A 107 -2.16 5.54 0.00
N ASN A 108 -1.85 5.26 1.26
CA ASN A 108 -0.95 4.17 1.59
C ASN A 108 -1.66 2.86 1.31
N VAL A 109 -1.23 2.16 0.28
CA VAL A 109 -1.51 0.73 0.14
C VAL A 109 -0.56 0.04 1.10
N ILE A 110 -1.09 -0.47 2.22
CA ILE A 110 -0.32 -1.33 3.11
C ILE A 110 -0.11 -2.63 2.34
N GLU A 111 1.06 -2.77 1.73
CA GLU A 111 1.46 -4.02 1.10
C GLU A 111 1.41 -5.15 2.13
N ARG A 112 1.14 -6.37 1.66
CA ARG A 112 1.27 -7.54 2.53
C ARG A 112 2.71 -7.59 3.04
N LEU A 113 2.83 -7.86 4.34
CA LEU A 113 4.10 -7.95 5.06
C LEU A 113 5.09 -8.77 4.20
N THR A 114 6.14 -8.10 3.72
CA THR A 114 7.11 -8.77 2.84
C THR A 114 7.77 -9.90 3.61
N ILE A 115 8.25 -10.93 2.91
CA ILE A 115 8.90 -12.08 3.57
C ILE A 115 10.04 -11.59 4.49
N GLU A 116 10.78 -10.58 4.05
CA GLU A 116 11.84 -9.93 4.81
C GLU A 116 11.33 -9.27 6.10
N GLN A 117 10.24 -8.50 6.02
CA GLN A 117 9.61 -7.89 7.19
C GLN A 117 9.12 -8.96 8.19
N ALA A 118 8.58 -10.07 7.68
CA ALA A 118 8.10 -11.16 8.54
C ALA A 118 9.27 -11.85 9.26
N ASP A 119 10.41 -11.97 8.58
CA ASP A 119 11.61 -12.53 9.17
C ASP A 119 12.23 -11.60 10.22
N PHE A 120 12.16 -10.27 10.06
CA PHE A 120 12.54 -9.33 11.11
C PHE A 120 11.65 -9.48 12.36
N ILE A 121 10.34 -9.65 12.18
CA ILE A 121 9.41 -9.91 13.29
C ILE A 121 9.76 -11.23 13.99
N ARG A 122 10.03 -12.30 13.24
CA ARG A 122 10.44 -13.59 13.84
C ARG A 122 11.75 -13.47 14.62
N LYS A 123 12.74 -12.74 14.09
CA LYS A 123 14.01 -12.47 14.78
C LYS A 123 13.78 -11.67 16.07
N LEU A 124 12.92 -10.65 16.05
CA LEU A 124 12.52 -9.90 17.25
C LEU A 124 11.89 -10.81 18.31
N CYS A 125 10.93 -11.66 17.94
CA CYS A 125 10.33 -12.62 18.86
C CYS A 125 11.38 -13.53 19.52
N GLY A 126 12.36 -14.02 18.74
CA GLY A 126 13.47 -14.81 19.28
C GLY A 126 14.35 -14.04 20.27
N MET A 127 14.59 -12.74 20.02
CA MET A 127 15.35 -11.89 20.94
C MET A 127 14.59 -11.57 22.24
N THR A 128 13.27 -11.39 22.17
CA THR A 128 12.43 -11.23 23.37
C THR A 128 12.54 -12.45 24.28
N ASN A 129 12.62 -13.66 23.71
CA ASN A 129 12.84 -14.88 24.48
C ASN A 129 14.22 -14.89 25.16
N ASN A 130 15.26 -14.42 24.48
CA ASN A 130 16.60 -14.28 25.08
C ASN A 130 16.60 -13.25 26.22
N LEU A 131 15.86 -12.15 26.08
CA LEU A 131 15.71 -11.13 27.12
C LEU A 131 14.96 -11.68 28.35
N ASN A 132 13.90 -12.46 28.14
CA ASN A 132 13.18 -13.13 29.22
C ASN A 132 14.08 -14.13 29.98
N GLN A 133 14.94 -14.85 29.26
CA GLN A 133 15.92 -15.75 29.88
C GLN A 133 16.96 -14.98 30.71
N LEU A 134 17.45 -13.84 30.22
CA LEU A 134 18.35 -12.98 30.97
C LEU A 134 17.67 -12.41 32.23
N ALA A 135 16.40 -12.01 32.14
CA ALA A 135 15.64 -11.51 33.29
C ALA A 135 15.48 -12.60 34.37
N TYR A 136 15.14 -13.82 33.96
CA TYR A 136 15.03 -14.94 34.89
C TYR A 136 16.37 -15.28 35.57
N ARG A 137 17.46 -15.32 34.79
CA ARG A 137 18.82 -15.55 35.32
C ARG A 137 19.28 -14.43 36.25
N ALA A 138 19.00 -13.17 35.90
CA ALA A 138 19.33 -12.03 36.76
C ALA A 138 18.57 -12.07 38.09
N ASN A 139 17.32 -12.56 38.09
CA ASN A 139 16.53 -12.73 39.32
C ASN A 139 17.06 -13.89 40.19
N ALA A 140 17.59 -14.95 39.58
CA ALA A 140 18.11 -16.11 40.29
C ALA A 140 19.56 -15.95 40.79
N GLU A 141 20.45 -15.39 39.96
CA GLU A 141 21.91 -15.34 40.17
C GLU A 141 22.43 -13.92 40.42
N GLY A 142 21.56 -12.90 40.32
CA GLY A 142 21.94 -11.50 40.39
C GLY A 142 22.43 -10.93 39.06
N PHE A 143 22.45 -9.59 38.95
CA PHE A 143 22.76 -8.89 37.70
C PHE A 143 24.20 -9.09 37.19
N HIS A 144 25.15 -9.42 38.07
CA HIS A 144 26.55 -9.63 37.70
C HIS A 144 26.74 -10.76 36.68
N ALA A 145 25.90 -11.81 36.74
CA ALA A 145 25.93 -12.93 35.79
C ALA A 145 25.44 -12.54 34.38
N VAL A 146 24.63 -11.49 34.28
CA VAL A 146 23.94 -11.06 33.05
C VAL A 146 24.52 -9.78 32.45
N GLY A 147 25.28 -9.02 33.23
CA GLY A 147 25.99 -7.80 32.86
C GLY A 147 26.77 -7.86 31.53
N PRO A 148 27.48 -8.94 31.18
CA PRO A 148 28.20 -9.02 29.91
C PRO A 148 27.29 -9.16 28.67
N PHE A 149 26.09 -9.75 28.84
CA PHE A 149 25.25 -10.17 27.72
C PHE A 149 24.16 -9.16 27.34
N HIS A 150 23.68 -8.35 28.29
CA HIS A 150 22.55 -7.43 28.05
C HIS A 150 22.84 -6.38 26.96
N LYS A 151 24.06 -5.81 26.92
CA LYS A 151 24.45 -4.80 25.92
C LYS A 151 24.39 -5.33 24.50
N THR A 152 24.81 -6.58 24.30
CA THR A 152 24.82 -7.25 22.99
C THR A 152 23.41 -7.51 22.49
N ILE A 153 22.47 -7.87 23.37
CA ILE A 153 21.06 -8.10 22.97
C ILE A 153 20.38 -6.77 22.64
N ILE A 154 20.58 -5.74 23.45
CA ILE A 154 20.01 -4.40 23.20
C ILE A 154 20.50 -3.85 21.85
N GLY A 155 21.80 -3.95 21.57
CA GLY A 155 22.36 -3.49 20.27
C GLY A 155 21.75 -4.21 19.06
N LYS A 156 21.47 -5.51 19.16
CA LYS A 156 20.82 -6.28 18.10
C LYS A 156 19.33 -5.93 17.93
N ILE A 157 18.64 -5.62 19.03
CA ILE A 157 17.25 -5.14 18.97
C ILE A 157 17.20 -3.79 18.25
N ASP A 158 18.08 -2.86 18.59
CA ASP A 158 18.15 -1.54 17.94
C ASP A 158 18.46 -1.65 16.45
N GLU A 159 19.35 -2.56 16.05
CA GLU A 159 19.65 -2.83 14.64
C GLU A 159 18.41 -3.28 13.87
N ILE A 160 17.67 -4.27 14.40
CA ILE A 160 16.46 -4.78 13.73
C ILE A 160 15.34 -3.73 13.71
N LEU A 161 15.18 -2.95 14.78
CA LEU A 161 14.20 -1.87 14.81
C LEU A 161 14.51 -0.77 13.78
N ASN A 162 15.80 -0.47 13.56
CA ASN A 162 16.20 0.47 12.52
C ASN A 162 15.96 -0.06 11.09
N LEU A 163 16.00 -1.38 10.89
CA LEU A 163 15.65 -2.03 9.62
C LEU A 163 14.14 -2.02 9.34
N ILE A 164 13.30 -2.11 10.37
CA ILE A 164 11.83 -2.08 10.23
C ILE A 164 11.30 -0.65 10.02
N ARG A 165 11.99 0.36 10.56
CA ARG A 165 11.57 1.77 10.48
C ARG A 165 11.81 2.40 9.09
N ARG A 166 12.66 1.81 8.27
CA ARG A 166 12.90 2.24 6.88
C ARG A 166 11.75 1.83 5.96
#